data_AF-A0A963RMD5-F1
#
_entry.id   AF-A0A963RMD5-F1
#
_cell.length_a   1.000
_cell.length_b   1.000
_cell.length_c   1.000
_cell.angle_alpha   90.00
_cell.angle_beta   90.00
_cell.angle_gamma   90.00
#
_symmetry.space_group_name_H-M   'P 1'
#
loop_
_entity.id
_entity.type
_entity.pdbx_description
1 polymer ?
#
loop_
_entity_poly.entity_id
_entity_poly.type
_entity_poly.pdbx_seq_one_letter_code
_entity_poly.pdbx_strand_id
1 'polypeptide(L)'
;MAQDMALSPAVENADATNVTARQMPISVDFNMEDDPENILLLDLSTGERVAIRLVPEWAPNHVERIKTLTRNGFYNGVPFHRVIDG
;
A
#
# COMPACT_ATOMS: atom_id res chain seq x y z
N MET A 1 36.86 27.30 -50.49
CA MET A 1 36.88 28.07 -49.22
C MET A 1 35.77 27.49 -48.37
N ALA A 2 36.13 26.56 -47.48
CA ALA A 2 36.43 26.82 -46.06
C ALA A 2 35.10 27.03 -45.29
N GLN A 3 34.65 26.00 -44.54
CA GLN A 3 34.83 25.88 -43.07
C GLN A 3 33.70 26.65 -42.35
N ASP A 4 33.08 26.25 -41.25
CA ASP A 4 33.33 25.24 -40.21
C ASP A 4 32.12 25.26 -39.24
N MET A 5 31.88 24.12 -38.59
CA MET A 5 31.19 23.84 -37.32
C MET A 5 30.12 24.80 -36.73
N ALA A 6 28.93 24.22 -36.46
CA ALA A 6 28.37 24.20 -35.10
C ALA A 6 27.41 23.00 -34.94
N LEU A 7 27.75 22.08 -34.04
CA LEU A 7 26.85 21.06 -33.51
C LEU A 7 25.65 21.73 -32.82
N SER A 8 24.46 21.16 -32.99
CA SER A 8 23.41 21.17 -31.97
C SER A 8 22.43 20.00 -32.21
N PRO A 9 22.43 18.96 -31.36
CA PRO A 9 21.40 17.94 -31.36
C PRO A 9 20.31 18.37 -30.38
N ALA A 10 19.23 18.97 -30.88
CA ALA A 10 18.02 19.17 -30.08
C ALA A 10 17.03 18.04 -30.40
N VAL A 11 17.27 16.87 -29.80
CA VAL A 11 16.19 15.94 -29.49
C VAL A 11 15.35 16.58 -28.39
N GLU A 12 14.41 17.43 -28.78
CA GLU A 12 13.43 17.99 -27.86
C GLU A 12 12.39 16.90 -27.59
N ASN A 13 12.58 16.24 -26.44
CA ASN A 13 11.67 15.26 -25.87
C ASN A 13 10.33 15.96 -25.57
N ALA A 14 9.40 15.88 -26.51
CA ALA A 14 8.04 16.35 -26.31
C ALA A 14 7.22 15.26 -25.59
N ASP A 15 6.88 15.62 -24.35
CA ASP A 15 5.67 15.21 -23.65
C ASP A 15 5.68 13.77 -23.10
N ALA A 16 6.57 13.54 -22.14
CA ALA A 16 6.22 12.67 -21.02
C ALA A 16 5.02 13.30 -20.31
N THR A 17 3.81 12.88 -20.71
CA THR A 17 2.58 13.16 -19.98
C THR A 17 2.77 12.58 -18.58
N ASN A 18 3.25 13.42 -17.67
CA ASN A 18 3.45 13.12 -16.28
C ASN A 18 2.06 12.87 -15.68
N VAL A 19 1.67 11.60 -15.66
CA VAL A 19 0.54 11.12 -14.88
C VAL A 19 0.90 11.33 -13.42
N THR A 20 0.64 12.54 -12.93
CA THR A 20 0.61 12.85 -11.51
C THR A 20 -0.53 12.05 -10.90
N ALA A 21 -0.28 10.78 -10.62
CA ALA A 21 -0.99 10.07 -9.58
C ALA A 21 -0.81 10.92 -8.32
N ARG A 22 -1.91 11.43 -7.76
CA ARG A 22 -1.91 12.09 -6.45
C ARG A 22 -1.24 11.13 -5.47
N GLN A 23 0.05 11.34 -5.20
CA GLN A 23 0.72 10.71 -4.09
C GLN A 23 0.08 11.30 -2.84
N MET A 24 -0.88 10.58 -2.27
CA MET A 24 -1.32 10.86 -0.91
C MET A 24 -0.09 10.68 -0.01
N PRO A 25 0.26 11.65 0.84
CA PRO A 25 1.34 11.48 1.80
C PRO A 25 0.82 10.61 2.95
N ILE A 26 0.58 9.32 2.69
CA ILE A 26 0.36 8.36 3.78
C ILE A 26 1.74 7.95 4.30
N SER A 27 2.22 8.65 5.32
CA SER A 27 3.30 8.13 6.15
C SER A 27 2.72 6.97 6.95
N VAL A 28 2.92 5.74 6.47
CA VAL A 28 2.47 4.53 7.18
C VAL A 28 3.59 4.09 8.10
N ASP A 29 3.40 4.25 9.41
CA ASP A 29 4.28 3.64 10.40
C ASP A 29 4.03 2.12 10.46
N PHE A 30 5.08 1.32 10.47
CA PHE A 30 4.99 -0.15 10.56
C PHE A 30 5.38 -0.69 11.95
N ASN A 31 5.58 0.20 12.92
CA ASN A 31 5.96 -0.16 14.28
C ASN A 31 4.81 -0.91 14.96
N MET A 32 5.06 -2.15 15.39
CA MET A 32 4.08 -3.02 16.04
C MET A 32 4.03 -2.84 17.57
N GLU A 33 4.91 -1.98 18.10
CA GLU A 33 5.19 -1.84 19.54
C GLU A 33 4.29 -0.81 20.25
N ASP A 34 3.65 0.08 19.49
CA ASP A 34 2.89 1.21 20.05
C ASP A 34 1.56 0.78 20.69
N ASP A 35 0.83 -0.16 20.07
CA ASP A 35 -0.45 -0.64 20.61
C ASP A 35 -0.80 -2.06 20.11
N PRO A 36 -0.55 -3.11 20.92
CA PRO A 36 -0.77 -4.49 20.49
C PRO A 36 -2.26 -4.82 20.28
N GLU A 37 -3.19 -4.08 20.89
CA GLU A 37 -4.63 -4.28 20.69
C GLU A 37 -5.10 -3.82 19.31
N ASN A 38 -4.31 -3.00 18.63
CA ASN A 38 -4.54 -2.56 17.27
C ASN A 38 -3.73 -3.37 16.23
N ILE A 39 -3.06 -4.45 16.64
CA ILE A 39 -2.39 -5.35 15.71
C ILE A 39 -3.25 -6.60 15.49
N LEU A 40 -3.66 -6.82 14.24
CA LEU A 40 -4.36 -8.01 13.81
C LEU A 40 -3.36 -8.98 13.17
N LEU A 41 -3.23 -10.17 13.74
CA LEU A 41 -2.41 -11.24 13.17
C LEU A 41 -3.29 -12.14 12.29
N LEU A 42 -2.96 -12.20 11.01
CA LEU A 42 -3.59 -13.07 10.03
C LEU A 42 -2.64 -14.21 9.67
N ASP A 43 -3.03 -15.43 10.04
CA ASP A 43 -2.33 -16.64 9.64
C ASP A 43 -2.86 -17.14 8.29
N LEU A 44 -1.96 -17.19 7.30
CA LEU A 44 -2.27 -17.71 5.97
C LEU A 44 -2.05 -19.22 5.94
N SER A 45 -2.83 -19.92 5.11
CA SER A 45 -2.66 -21.36 4.89
C SER A 45 -1.31 -21.72 4.24
N THR A 46 -0.61 -20.75 3.67
CA THR A 46 0.77 -20.89 3.15
C THR A 46 1.82 -20.97 4.26
N GLY A 47 1.43 -20.76 5.52
CA GLY A 47 2.32 -20.73 6.68
C GLY A 47 2.90 -19.35 6.97
N GLU A 48 2.55 -18.33 6.18
CA GLU A 48 2.98 -16.95 6.39
C GLU A 48 2.03 -16.24 7.37
N ARG A 49 2.63 -15.44 8.27
CA ARG A 49 1.88 -14.61 9.22
C ARG A 49 1.97 -13.16 8.80
N VAL A 50 0.82 -12.55 8.54
CA VAL A 50 0.70 -11.15 8.18
C VAL A 50 0.22 -10.36 9.40
N ALA A 51 0.95 -9.32 9.77
CA ALA A 51 0.52 -8.38 10.80
C ALA A 51 -0.10 -7.15 10.15
N ILE A 52 -1.34 -6.83 10.52
CA ILE A 52 -2.10 -5.70 10.00
C ILE A 52 -2.30 -4.70 11.14
N ARG A 53 -1.78 -3.48 10.96
CA ARG A 53 -2.00 -2.39 11.92
C ARG A 53 -3.35 -1.73 11.66
N LEU A 54 -4.18 -1.69 12.69
CA LEU A 54 -5.46 -1.00 12.72
C LEU A 54 -5.26 0.43 13.21
N VAL A 55 -5.92 1.38 12.56
CA VAL A 55 -5.74 2.81 12.82
C VAL A 55 -7.08 3.42 13.22
N PRO A 56 -7.44 3.43 14.52
CA PRO A 56 -8.77 3.85 14.98
C PRO A 56 -9.01 5.36 14.78
N GLU A 57 -7.96 6.16 14.70
CA GLU A 57 -8.02 7.60 14.40
C GLU A 57 -8.64 7.90 13.02
N TRP A 58 -8.48 7.00 12.04
CA TRP A 58 -9.02 7.21 10.68
C TRP A 58 -10.39 6.56 10.50
N ALA A 59 -10.63 5.40 11.13
CA ALA A 59 -11.85 4.64 10.94
C ALA A 59 -12.27 3.88 12.22
N PRO A 60 -12.78 4.58 13.25
CA PRO A 60 -13.07 3.97 14.55
C PRO A 60 -14.14 2.87 14.46
N ASN A 61 -15.23 3.12 13.72
CA ASN A 61 -16.31 2.15 13.53
C ASN A 61 -15.83 0.88 12.78
N HIS A 62 -14.88 1.03 11.85
CA HIS A 62 -14.36 -0.10 11.10
C HIS A 62 -13.46 -0.98 11.97
N VAL A 63 -12.57 -0.35 12.73
CA VAL A 63 -11.67 -1.04 13.67
C VAL A 63 -12.48 -1.81 14.71
N GLU A 64 -13.50 -1.19 15.31
CA GLU A 64 -14.37 -1.87 16.29
C GLU A 64 -15.05 -3.11 15.70
N ARG A 65 -15.59 -2.98 14.47
CA ARG A 65 -16.28 -4.09 13.80
C ARG A 65 -15.32 -5.23 13.46
N ILE A 66 -14.14 -4.92 12.92
CA ILE A 66 -13.10 -5.91 12.60
C ILE A 66 -12.65 -6.64 13.86
N LYS A 67 -12.39 -5.91 14.97
CA LYS A 67 -12.00 -6.52 16.25
C LYS A 67 -13.06 -7.49 16.75
N THR A 68 -14.32 -7.08 16.72
CA THR A 68 -15.45 -7.92 17.14
C THR A 68 -15.56 -9.18 16.29
N LEU A 69 -15.56 -9.07 14.96
CA LEU A 69 -15.69 -10.22 14.07
C LEU A 69 -14.50 -11.19 14.17
N THR A 70 -13.30 -10.65 14.33
CA THR A 70 -12.08 -11.46 14.49
C THR A 70 -12.09 -12.22 15.81
N ARG A 71 -12.47 -11.57 16.92
CA ARG A 71 -12.59 -12.23 18.23
C ARG A 71 -13.64 -13.36 18.22
N ASN A 72 -14.70 -13.21 17.42
CA ASN A 72 -15.70 -14.25 17.19
C ASN A 72 -15.24 -15.34 16.20
N GLY A 73 -14.03 -15.24 15.64
CA GLY A 73 -13.47 -16.22 14.70
C GLY A 73 -14.14 -16.24 13.32
N PHE A 74 -14.86 -15.17 12.94
CA PHE A 74 -15.63 -15.14 11.70
C PHE A 74 -14.79 -15.35 10.43
N TYR A 75 -13.53 -14.91 10.44
CA TYR A 75 -12.61 -15.02 9.31
C TYR A 75 -11.80 -16.34 9.27
N ASN A 76 -11.95 -17.20 10.27
CA ASN A 76 -11.20 -18.45 10.33
C ASN A 76 -11.66 -19.42 9.23
N GLY A 77 -10.72 -19.89 8.40
CA GLY A 77 -11.01 -20.83 7.32
C GLY A 77 -11.68 -20.20 6.09
N VAL A 78 -11.78 -18.87 6.02
CA VAL A 78 -12.33 -18.17 4.85
C VAL A 78 -11.21 -17.96 3.81
N PRO A 79 -11.36 -18.45 2.57
CA PRO A 79 -10.36 -18.22 1.52
C PRO A 79 -10.46 -16.81 0.94
N PHE A 80 -9.37 -16.33 0.34
CA PHE A 80 -9.42 -15.12 -0.48
C PHE A 80 -10.19 -15.38 -1.77
N HIS A 81 -11.43 -14.90 -1.82
CA HIS A 81 -12.30 -15.08 -2.99
C HIS A 81 -11.88 -14.26 -4.22
N ARG A 82 -11.08 -13.22 -4.03
CA ARG A 82 -10.62 -12.33 -5.12
C ARG A 82 -9.15 -11.97 -4.90
N VAL A 83 -8.33 -12.37 -5.87
CA VAL A 83 -6.89 -12.05 -5.95
C VAL A 83 -6.63 -11.49 -7.34
N ILE A 84 -5.94 -10.36 -7.42
CA ILE A 84 -5.50 -9.74 -8.67
C ILE A 84 -4.00 -9.55 -8.54
N ASP A 85 -3.27 -9.98 -9.58
CA ASP A 85 -1.83 -9.74 -9.69
C ASP A 85 -1.58 -8.24 -9.86
N GLY A 86 -0.71 -7.71 -9.02
CA GLY A 86 -0.43 -6.27 -8.89
C GLY A 86 0.62 -5.75 -9.84
#